data_AF-A0A7Z7BM56-F1
#
_entry.id   AF-A0A7Z7BM56-F1
#
_cell.length_a   1.000
_cell.length_b   1.000
_cell.length_c   1.000
_cell.angle_alpha   90.00
_cell.angle_beta   90.00
_cell.angle_gamma   90.00
#
_symmetry.space_group_name_H-M   'P 1'
#
loop_
_entity.id
_entity.type
_entity.pdbx_description
1 polymer ?
#
loop_
_entity_poly.entity_id
_entity_poly.type
_entity_poly.pdbx_seq_one_letter_code
_entity_poly.pdbx_strand_id
1 'polypeptide(L)'
;MVDALKNTYTLSELLAVLGLARSSYFYHRARLLVADKYAGARRVIAEIFEVNHRCYGYRRIRAALGRQKVFISEKVVRRLMRRKG
;
A
#
# COMPACT_ATOMS: atom_id res chain seq x y z
N MET A 1 14.18 -2.36 11.70
CA MET A 1 15.53 -2.69 12.20
C MET A 1 16.46 -1.47 12.17
N VAL A 2 16.79 -0.90 11.00
CA VAL A 2 17.60 0.35 10.92
C VAL A 2 16.95 1.51 11.70
N ASP A 3 15.64 1.70 11.55
CA ASP A 3 14.92 2.75 12.27
C ASP A 3 14.81 2.54 13.79
N ALA A 4 15.06 1.34 14.30
CA ALA A 4 15.02 1.08 15.74
C ALA A 4 16.37 1.39 16.43
N LEU A 5 17.47 1.30 15.68
CA LEU A 5 18.84 1.39 16.20
C LEU A 5 19.53 2.73 15.88
N LYS A 6 18.87 3.59 15.09
CA LYS A 6 19.37 4.92 14.68
C LYS A 6 19.61 5.92 15.83
N ASN A 7 19.11 5.64 17.02
CA ASN A 7 19.35 6.45 18.22
C ASN A 7 20.64 6.07 18.97
N THR A 8 21.22 4.91 18.64
CA THR A 8 22.37 4.33 19.35
C THR A 8 23.61 4.24 18.46
N TYR A 9 23.41 4.08 17.14
CA TYR A 9 24.50 3.93 16.17
C TYR A 9 24.31 4.87 14.97
N THR A 10 25.42 5.24 14.32
CA THR A 10 25.32 6.08 13.12
C THR A 10 24.71 5.31 11.95
N LEU A 11 23.99 6.02 11.07
CA LEU A 11 23.37 5.39 9.89
C LEU A 11 24.40 4.69 9.00
N SER A 12 25.60 5.25 8.86
CA SER A 12 26.65 4.68 8.02
C SER A 12 27.14 3.32 8.54
N GLU A 13 27.33 3.18 9.86
CA GLU A 13 27.73 1.90 10.49
C GLU A 13 26.63 0.85 10.35
N LEU A 14 25.38 1.23 10.61
CA LEU A 14 24.23 0.34 10.45
C LEU A 14 24.09 -0.18 9.02
N LEU A 15 24.25 0.70 8.03
CA LEU A 15 24.18 0.33 6.62
C LEU A 15 25.35 -0.58 6.21
N ALA A 16 26.55 -0.36 6.75
CA ALA A 16 27.70 -1.22 6.49
C ALA A 16 27.51 -2.63 7.06
N VAL A 17 27.08 -2.75 8.32
CA VAL A 17 26.82 -4.05 8.97
C VAL A 17 25.69 -4.82 8.27
N LEU A 18 24.66 -4.11 7.79
CA LEU A 18 23.53 -4.72 7.08
C LEU A 18 23.77 -4.93 5.58
N GLY A 19 24.94 -4.54 5.06
CA GLY A 19 25.26 -4.63 3.64
C GLY A 19 24.31 -3.84 2.73
N LEU A 20 23.75 -2.72 3.21
CA LEU A 20 22.67 -2.00 2.54
C LEU A 20 23.16 -0.66 1.97
N ALA A 21 22.96 -0.45 0.68
CA ALA A 21 23.36 0.81 0.04
C ALA A 21 22.54 2.00 0.60
N ARG A 22 23.21 3.15 0.78
CA ARG A 22 22.57 4.39 1.28
C ARG A 22 21.40 4.82 0.39
N SER A 23 21.54 4.70 -0.92
CA SER A 23 20.48 4.97 -1.91
C SER A 23 19.26 4.07 -1.69
N SER A 24 19.48 2.76 -1.48
CA SER A 24 18.41 1.80 -1.19
C SER A 24 17.67 2.15 0.10
N TYR A 25 18.40 2.51 1.16
CA TYR A 25 17.77 2.93 2.42
C TYR A 25 16.84 4.12 2.23
N PHE A 26 17.34 5.20 1.61
CA PHE A 26 16.53 6.40 1.39
C PHE A 26 15.38 6.16 0.40
N TYR A 27 15.56 5.30 -0.62
CA TYR A 27 14.49 4.90 -1.53
C TYR A 27 13.34 4.22 -0.77
N HIS A 28 13.66 3.23 0.06
CA HIS A 28 12.65 2.53 0.85
C HIS A 28 12.02 3.42 1.91
N ARG A 29 12.81 4.25 2.60
CA ARG A 29 12.32 5.20 3.61
C ARG A 29 11.39 6.25 3.01
N ALA A 30 11.74 6.83 1.87
CA ALA A 30 10.86 7.77 1.17
C ALA A 30 9.54 7.10 0.80
N ARG A 31 9.57 5.87 0.29
CA ARG A 31 8.36 5.11 -0.04
C ARG A 31 7.49 4.74 1.15
N LEU A 32 8.07 4.55 2.34
CA LEU A 32 7.31 4.34 3.59
C LEU A 32 6.63 5.63 4.07
N LEU A 33 7.23 6.78 3.81
CA LEU A 33 6.68 8.10 4.16
C LEU A 33 5.65 8.60 3.15
N VAL A 34 5.62 8.05 1.94
CA VAL A 34 4.59 8.38 0.94
C VAL A 34 3.23 7.91 1.44
N ALA A 35 2.33 8.87 1.62
CA ALA A 35 0.94 8.62 1.96
C ALA A 35 0.34 7.58 1.01
N ASP A 36 -0.44 6.67 1.56
CA ASP A 36 -1.00 5.57 0.80
C ASP A 36 -2.00 6.08 -0.25
N LYS A 37 -1.51 6.23 -1.49
CA LYS A 37 -2.22 6.82 -2.64
C LYS A 37 -3.65 6.29 -2.83
N TYR A 38 -3.90 5.03 -2.46
CA TYR A 38 -5.18 4.38 -2.66
C TYR A 38 -5.98 4.17 -1.36
N ALA A 39 -5.64 4.86 -0.27
CA ALA A 39 -6.26 4.66 1.04
C ALA A 39 -7.79 4.80 0.97
N GLY A 40 -8.27 5.88 0.35
CA GLY A 40 -9.70 6.10 0.11
C GLY A 40 -10.34 5.00 -0.74
N ALA A 41 -9.72 4.66 -1.87
CA ALA A 41 -10.21 3.58 -2.74
C ALA A 41 -10.30 2.23 -2.01
N ARG A 42 -9.35 1.90 -1.12
CA ARG A 42 -9.41 0.67 -0.32
C ARG A 42 -10.56 0.66 0.67
N ARG A 43 -10.89 1.80 1.29
CA ARG A 43 -12.04 1.92 2.19
C ARG A 43 -13.33 1.65 1.43
N VAL A 44 -13.52 2.32 0.30
CA VAL A 44 -14.70 2.15 -0.55
C VAL A 44 -14.82 0.72 -1.09
N ILE A 45 -13.72 0.12 -1.56
CA ILE A 45 -13.71 -1.29 -2.01
C ILE A 45 -14.16 -2.22 -0.88
N ALA A 46 -13.67 -2.00 0.34
CA ALA A 46 -14.03 -2.84 1.48
C ALA A 46 -15.51 -2.68 1.84
N GLU A 47 -16.03 -1.46 1.86
CA GLU A 47 -17.45 -1.18 2.11
C GLU A 47 -18.35 -1.87 1.06
N ILE A 48 -18.05 -1.68 -0.23
CA ILE A 48 -18.78 -2.34 -1.32
C ILE A 48 -18.70 -3.87 -1.16
N PHE A 49 -17.55 -4.40 -0.78
CA PHE A 49 -17.37 -5.83 -0.61
C PHE A 49 -18.21 -6.38 0.55
N GLU A 50 -18.21 -5.73 1.71
CA GLU A 50 -18.99 -6.14 2.88
C GLU A 50 -20.50 -5.98 2.66
N VAL A 51 -20.96 -4.84 2.14
CA VAL A 51 -22.38 -4.58 1.86
C VAL A 51 -22.97 -5.57 0.85
N ASN A 52 -22.13 -6.14 -0.03
CA ASN A 52 -22.53 -7.16 -1.00
C ASN A 52 -22.17 -8.58 -0.54
N HIS A 53 -22.10 -8.82 0.77
CA HIS A 53 -21.86 -10.12 1.40
C HIS A 53 -20.61 -10.84 0.87
N ARG A 54 -19.58 -10.07 0.48
CA ARG A 54 -18.30 -10.58 -0.04
C ARG A 54 -18.43 -11.37 -1.35
N CYS A 55 -19.58 -11.30 -2.01
CA CYS A 55 -19.86 -12.01 -3.26
C CYS A 55 -19.34 -11.27 -4.51
N TYR A 56 -18.92 -10.02 -4.35
CA TYR A 56 -18.47 -9.20 -5.47
C TYR A 56 -16.99 -9.45 -5.80
N GLY A 57 -16.75 -10.07 -6.95
CA GLY A 57 -15.45 -10.07 -7.61
C GLY A 57 -15.09 -8.70 -8.19
N TYR A 58 -13.83 -8.56 -8.65
CA TYR A 58 -13.27 -7.27 -9.08
C TYR A 58 -14.06 -6.56 -10.18
N ARG A 59 -14.75 -7.28 -11.07
CA ARG A 59 -15.58 -6.70 -12.14
C ARG A 59 -16.75 -5.92 -11.55
N ARG A 60 -17.48 -6.52 -10.61
CA ARG A 60 -18.64 -5.90 -9.94
C ARG A 60 -18.19 -4.75 -9.03
N ILE A 61 -17.06 -4.91 -8.33
CA ILE A 61 -16.46 -3.81 -7.55
C ILE A 61 -16.09 -2.63 -8.45
N ARG A 62 -15.45 -2.85 -9.61
CA ARG A 62 -15.12 -1.77 -10.55
C ARG A 62 -16.36 -1.00 -11.01
N ALA A 63 -17.46 -1.71 -11.31
CA ALA A 63 -18.72 -1.09 -11.68
C ALA A 63 -19.34 -0.28 -10.53
N ALA A 64 -19.28 -0.79 -9.29
CA ALA A 64 -19.76 -0.08 -8.10
C ALA A 64 -18.92 1.18 -7.78
N LEU A 65 -17.60 1.13 -7.96
CA LEU A 65 -16.71 2.29 -7.81
C LEU A 65 -17.07 3.41 -8.80
N GLY A 66 -17.41 3.06 -10.04
CA GLY A 66 -17.86 4.03 -11.04
C GLY A 66 -19.13 4.78 -10.62
N ARG A 67 -20.08 4.08 -9.97
CA ARG A 67 -21.30 4.70 -9.40
C ARG A 67 -20.99 5.72 -8.29
N GLN A 68 -19.88 5.53 -7.58
CA GLN A 68 -19.39 6.46 -6.55
C GLN A 68 -18.36 7.48 -7.08
N LYS A 69 -18.24 7.62 -8.41
CA LYS A 69 -17.28 8.53 -9.07
C LYS A 69 -15.80 8.23 -8.73
N VAL A 70 -15.48 7.00 -8.32
CA VAL A 70 -14.11 6.54 -8.08
C VAL A 70 -13.60 5.80 -9.30
N PHE A 71 -12.73 6.45 -10.08
CA PHE A 71 -12.16 5.88 -11.30
C PHE A 71 -10.73 5.40 -11.07
N ILE A 72 -10.57 4.08 -10.94
CA ILE A 72 -9.26 3.43 -10.88
C ILE A 72 -9.19 2.29 -11.90
N SER A 73 -7.99 2.03 -12.41
CA SER A 73 -7.81 0.98 -13.41
C SER A 73 -8.12 -0.40 -12.84
N GLU A 74 -8.60 -1.30 -13.68
CA GLU A 74 -8.89 -2.68 -13.28
C GLU A 74 -7.70 -3.37 -12.62
N LYS A 75 -6.48 -3.16 -13.16
CA LYS A 75 -5.23 -3.68 -12.59
C LYS A 75 -5.03 -3.21 -11.15
N VAL A 76 -5.42 -1.98 -10.82
CA VAL A 76 -5.37 -1.45 -9.45
C VAL A 76 -6.47 -2.10 -8.60
N VAL A 77 -7.72 -2.18 -9.06
CA VAL A 77 -8.81 -2.84 -8.32
C VAL A 77 -8.40 -4.27 -7.92
N ARG A 78 -7.94 -5.09 -8.87
CA ARG A 78 -7.49 -6.47 -8.60
C ARG A 78 -6.35 -6.55 -7.58
N ARG A 79 -5.43 -5.58 -7.60
CA ARG A 79 -4.30 -5.51 -6.67
C ARG A 79 -4.75 -5.12 -5.26
N LEU A 80 -5.66 -4.15 -5.17
CA LEU A 80 -6.20 -3.68 -3.89
C LEU A 80 -7.07 -4.75 -3.21
N MET A 81 -7.84 -5.51 -3.99
CA MET A 81 -8.61 -6.65 -3.47
C MET A 81 -7.72 -7.79 -2.97
N ARG A 82 -6.64 -8.13 -3.70
CA ARG A 82 -5.72 -9.22 -3.30
C ARG A 82 -4.97 -8.96 -2.00
N ARG A 83 -4.72 -7.71 -1.63
CA ARG A 83 -4.05 -7.36 -0.37
C ARG A 83 -4.94 -7.52 0.88
N LYS A 84 -6.22 -7.84 0.70
CA LYS A 84 -7.19 -8.10 1.79
C LYS A 84 -7.61 -9.58 1.89
N GLY A 85 -6.96 -10.46 1.14
CA GLY A 85 -7.08 -11.92 1.28
C GLY A 85 -5.92 -12.47 2.09
#